data_AF-A0A927W0Y2-F1
#
_entry.id   AF-A0A927W0Y2-F1
#
_cell.length_a   1.000
_cell.length_b   1.000
_cell.length_c   1.000
_cell.angle_alpha   90.00
_cell.angle_beta   90.00
_cell.angle_gamma   90.00
#
_symmetry.space_group_name_H-M   'P 1'
#
loop_
_entity.id
_entity.type
_entity.pdbx_description
1 polymer ?
#
loop_
_entity_poly.entity_id
_entity_poly.type
_entity_poly.pdbx_seq_one_letter_code
_entity_poly.pdbx_strand_id
1 'polypeptide(L)'
;MKGIKELEIFKKGNLLSKEEVQKSFDLYIDYLKNSDEGNFSKEKLSKILELCEKFKIKLDKCMLPRLIDDWWFYEYTLTTDGIELNLMYCQEIEIENGGNYSMTSTQHSTMLSVKCDYFKVEEYANYYGVTTTTVRQWIRRGKLRSAKKNGRDWIIPSIADKPKRGFESVSYNWEQLPEKILSEFPILKNYESIYIFQDEEDKSRFNCILGCLTSDNRFRVSITNQEREKLELALISLDEVTVEETNAMFLPDKES
;
A
#
# COMPACT_ATOMS: atom_id res chain seq x y z
N MET A 1 5.30 -15.31 -24.12
CA MET A 1 4.16 -16.12 -24.63
C MET A 1 3.87 -17.19 -23.59
N LYS A 2 2.64 -17.29 -23.09
CA LYS A 2 2.27 -18.21 -22.00
C LYS A 2 2.33 -19.66 -22.48
N GLY A 3 3.39 -20.40 -22.12
CA GLY A 3 3.58 -21.81 -22.42
C GLY A 3 3.41 -22.71 -21.20
N ILE A 4 3.56 -24.03 -21.41
CA ILE A 4 3.36 -25.04 -20.36
C ILE A 4 4.40 -24.90 -19.24
N LYS A 5 5.65 -24.62 -19.59
CA LYS A 5 6.74 -24.46 -18.61
C LYS A 5 6.53 -23.22 -17.73
N GLU A 6 6.08 -22.13 -18.33
CA GLU A 6 5.71 -20.90 -17.65
C GLU A 6 4.56 -21.14 -16.68
N LEU A 7 3.57 -21.93 -17.08
CA LEU A 7 2.43 -22.26 -16.23
C LEU A 7 2.83 -23.11 -15.02
N GLU A 8 3.74 -24.07 -15.18
CA GLU A 8 4.25 -24.87 -14.07
C GLU A 8 5.01 -24.00 -13.05
N ILE A 9 5.88 -23.11 -13.52
CA ILE A 9 6.61 -22.16 -12.67
C ILE A 9 5.64 -21.22 -11.97
N PHE A 10 4.67 -20.67 -12.70
CA PHE A 10 3.63 -19.82 -12.16
C PHE A 10 2.84 -20.53 -11.04
N LYS A 11 2.35 -21.76 -11.28
CA LYS A 11 1.58 -22.52 -10.27
C LYS A 11 2.41 -22.86 -9.03
N LYS A 12 3.72 -23.02 -9.17
CA LYS A 12 4.64 -23.23 -8.05
C LYS A 12 4.86 -21.96 -7.23
N GLY A 13 4.98 -20.81 -7.88
CA GLY A 13 5.28 -19.54 -7.22
C GLY A 13 4.08 -18.74 -6.70
N ASN A 14 2.84 -19.20 -6.91
CA ASN A 14 1.64 -18.42 -6.54
C ASN A 14 0.64 -19.22 -5.70
N LEU A 15 -0.24 -18.52 -4.99
CA LEU A 15 -1.23 -19.13 -4.08
C LEU A 15 -2.51 -19.46 -4.85
N LEU A 16 -2.90 -20.72 -4.88
CA LEU A 16 -4.01 -21.25 -5.71
C LEU A 16 -5.16 -21.81 -4.87
N SER A 17 -5.01 -21.88 -3.55
CA SER A 17 -6.00 -22.46 -2.64
C SER A 17 -6.00 -21.78 -1.28
N LYS A 18 -7.06 -22.00 -0.51
CA LYS A 18 -7.18 -21.49 0.86
C LYS A 18 -6.02 -21.97 1.74
N GLU A 19 -5.69 -23.25 1.64
CA GLU A 19 -4.65 -23.88 2.45
C GLU A 19 -3.28 -23.27 2.17
N GLU A 20 -2.99 -22.98 0.90
CA GLU A 20 -1.76 -22.28 0.51
C GLU A 20 -1.74 -20.83 1.02
N VAL A 21 -2.87 -20.09 0.93
CA VAL A 21 -2.99 -18.74 1.48
C VAL A 21 -2.77 -18.75 3.00
N GLN A 22 -3.39 -19.66 3.72
CA GLN A 22 -3.22 -19.80 5.18
C GLN A 22 -1.77 -20.12 5.55
N LYS A 23 -1.15 -21.09 4.88
CA LYS A 23 0.25 -21.46 5.12
C LYS A 23 1.19 -20.27 4.87
N SER A 24 0.99 -19.57 3.75
CA SER A 24 1.75 -18.38 3.38
C SER A 24 1.60 -17.25 4.41
N PHE A 25 0.37 -17.00 4.85
CA PHE A 25 0.06 -15.94 5.81
C PHE A 25 0.62 -16.24 7.21
N ASP A 26 0.61 -17.52 7.63
CA ASP A 26 1.25 -17.94 8.88
C ASP A 26 2.76 -17.70 8.86
N LEU A 27 3.42 -18.01 7.74
CA LEU A 27 4.85 -17.70 7.57
C LEU A 27 5.13 -16.20 7.55
N TYR A 28 4.23 -15.40 6.99
CA TYR A 28 4.33 -13.94 7.06
C TYR A 28 4.23 -13.43 8.51
N ILE A 29 3.30 -13.95 9.31
CA ILE A 29 3.19 -13.62 10.74
C ILE A 29 4.45 -14.03 11.50
N ASP A 30 4.99 -15.21 11.21
CA ASP A 30 6.23 -15.69 11.84
C ASP A 30 7.43 -14.83 11.43
N TYR A 31 7.53 -14.42 10.16
CA TYR A 31 8.51 -13.44 9.71
C TYR A 31 8.39 -12.14 10.50
N LEU A 32 7.19 -11.56 10.62
CA LEU A 32 6.98 -10.32 11.39
C LEU A 32 7.40 -10.44 12.86
N LYS A 33 7.20 -11.60 13.48
CA LYS A 33 7.58 -11.85 14.89
C LYS A 33 9.08 -12.02 15.08
N ASN A 34 9.78 -12.57 14.09
CA ASN A 34 11.18 -12.97 14.19
C ASN A 34 12.14 -12.06 13.40
N SER A 35 11.64 -11.15 12.56
CA SER A 35 12.47 -10.22 11.81
C SER A 35 13.08 -9.18 12.75
N ASP A 36 14.40 -9.21 12.92
CA ASP A 36 15.19 -8.11 13.50
C ASP A 36 15.31 -6.92 12.52
N GLU A 37 14.73 -7.03 11.32
CA GLU A 37 14.70 -5.97 10.32
C GLU A 37 13.84 -4.80 10.80
N GLY A 38 14.50 -3.67 11.12
CA GLY A 38 13.91 -2.44 11.66
C GLY A 38 12.98 -1.67 10.72
N ASN A 39 12.15 -2.37 9.95
CA ASN A 39 11.20 -1.77 9.02
C ASN A 39 10.01 -1.11 9.75
N PHE A 40 9.64 -1.61 10.94
CA PHE A 40 8.56 -1.06 11.76
C PHE A 40 9.03 -0.73 13.18
N SER A 41 8.45 0.31 13.78
CA SER A 41 8.52 0.49 15.23
C SER A 41 7.84 -0.67 15.97
N LYS A 42 8.20 -0.86 17.25
CA LYS A 42 7.56 -1.89 18.10
C LYS A 42 6.07 -1.63 18.24
N GLU A 43 5.68 -0.36 18.30
CA GLU A 43 4.31 0.12 18.36
C GLU A 43 3.54 -0.26 17.10
N LYS A 44 4.07 0.04 15.90
CA LYS A 44 3.43 -0.35 14.63
C LYS A 44 3.34 -1.87 14.49
N LEU A 45 4.42 -2.59 14.80
CA LEU A 45 4.46 -4.06 14.70
C LEU A 45 3.38 -4.71 15.57
N SER A 46 3.20 -4.22 16.79
CA SER A 46 2.14 -4.71 17.69
C SER A 46 0.75 -4.58 17.05
N LYS A 47 0.45 -3.43 16.43
CA LYS A 47 -0.83 -3.21 15.74
C LYS A 47 -0.99 -3.99 14.45
N ILE A 48 0.09 -4.25 13.71
CA ILE A 48 0.06 -5.15 12.56
C ILE A 48 -0.26 -6.59 13.00
N LEU A 49 0.38 -7.08 14.08
CA LEU A 49 0.11 -8.43 14.58
C LEU A 49 -1.35 -8.59 15.08
N GLU A 50 -1.89 -7.59 15.77
CA GLU A 50 -3.32 -7.56 16.12
C GLU A 50 -4.23 -7.63 14.88
N LEU A 51 -3.87 -6.91 13.81
CA LEU A 51 -4.60 -6.92 12.54
C LEU A 51 -4.49 -8.28 11.82
N CYS A 52 -3.31 -8.90 11.83
CA CYS A 52 -3.08 -10.22 11.27
C CYS A 52 -3.98 -11.28 11.95
N GLU A 53 -4.12 -11.25 13.28
CA GLU A 53 -5.02 -12.16 13.98
C GLU A 53 -6.49 -11.96 13.57
N LYS A 54 -6.95 -10.69 13.48
CA LYS A 54 -8.29 -10.36 12.97
C LYS A 54 -8.50 -10.89 11.54
N PHE A 55 -7.48 -10.77 10.70
CA PHE A 55 -7.52 -11.27 9.32
C PHE A 55 -7.58 -12.80 9.27
N LYS A 56 -6.73 -13.49 10.04
CA LYS A 56 -6.69 -14.96 10.11
C LYS A 56 -8.04 -15.56 10.52
N ILE A 57 -8.66 -15.01 11.56
CA ILE A 57 -10.01 -15.45 12.01
C ILE A 57 -11.05 -15.34 10.90
N LYS A 58 -10.96 -14.30 10.05
CA LYS A 58 -11.87 -14.11 8.92
C LYS A 58 -11.50 -15.01 7.73
N LEU A 59 -10.21 -15.18 7.45
CA LEU A 59 -9.71 -16.09 6.43
C LEU A 59 -10.16 -17.54 6.70
N ASP A 60 -10.10 -17.98 7.94
CA ASP A 60 -10.55 -19.33 8.36
C ASP A 60 -12.03 -19.57 8.08
N LYS A 61 -12.86 -18.52 8.13
CA LYS A 61 -14.29 -18.57 7.83
C LYS A 61 -14.62 -18.31 6.36
N CYS A 62 -13.67 -17.75 5.61
CA CYS A 62 -13.85 -17.42 4.20
C CYS A 62 -13.90 -18.71 3.36
N MET A 63 -14.82 -18.76 2.41
CA MET A 63 -14.87 -19.81 1.40
C MET A 63 -14.05 -19.37 0.20
N LEU A 64 -12.87 -19.95 0.04
CA LEU A 64 -12.00 -19.70 -1.10
C LEU A 64 -11.88 -20.98 -1.93
N PRO A 65 -12.39 -21.00 -3.18
CA PRO A 65 -12.24 -22.16 -4.03
C PRO A 65 -10.76 -22.38 -4.40
N ARG A 66 -10.41 -23.63 -4.66
CA ARG A 66 -9.16 -23.93 -5.36
C ARG A 66 -9.27 -23.41 -6.80
N LEU A 67 -8.29 -22.63 -7.21
CA LEU A 67 -8.19 -22.11 -8.58
C LEU A 67 -7.71 -23.24 -9.49
N ILE A 68 -8.52 -23.54 -10.50
CA ILE A 68 -8.23 -24.56 -11.52
C ILE A 68 -7.84 -23.94 -12.86
N ASP A 69 -8.31 -22.71 -13.10
CA ASP A 69 -8.02 -21.96 -14.31
C ASP A 69 -6.59 -21.44 -14.28
N ASP A 70 -5.95 -21.47 -15.44
CA ASP A 70 -4.56 -21.03 -15.58
C ASP A 70 -4.44 -19.51 -15.36
N TRP A 71 -3.29 -19.10 -14.82
CA TRP A 71 -2.92 -17.68 -14.63
C TRP A 71 -3.71 -16.92 -13.56
N TRP A 72 -4.59 -17.60 -12.83
CA TRP A 72 -5.27 -17.05 -11.67
C TRP A 72 -4.53 -17.40 -10.38
N PHE A 73 -4.49 -16.45 -9.45
CA PHE A 73 -3.88 -16.65 -8.14
C PHE A 73 -4.50 -15.74 -7.08
N TYR A 74 -4.30 -16.07 -5.82
CA TYR A 74 -4.62 -15.23 -4.68
C TYR A 74 -3.40 -14.43 -4.25
N GLU A 75 -3.61 -13.17 -3.92
CA GLU A 75 -2.60 -12.28 -3.35
C GLU A 75 -3.17 -11.54 -2.13
N TYR A 76 -2.53 -11.62 -0.97
CA TYR A 76 -2.78 -10.74 0.15
C TYR A 76 -1.77 -9.60 0.24
N THR A 77 -2.24 -8.43 0.64
CA THR A 77 -1.43 -7.21 0.73
C THR A 77 -1.73 -6.47 2.04
N LEU A 78 -0.68 -6.03 2.74
CA LEU A 78 -0.81 -5.05 3.82
C LEU A 78 -0.96 -3.65 3.23
N THR A 79 -2.17 -3.14 3.24
CA THR A 79 -2.52 -1.78 2.81
C THR A 79 -2.28 -0.77 3.92
N THR A 80 -2.45 0.52 3.62
CA THR A 80 -2.27 1.63 4.58
C THR A 80 -3.22 1.58 5.78
N ASP A 81 -4.36 0.90 5.66
CA ASP A 81 -5.39 0.83 6.70
C ASP A 81 -5.99 -0.56 6.92
N GLY A 82 -5.34 -1.61 6.43
CA GLY A 82 -5.90 -2.96 6.51
C GLY A 82 -5.09 -4.04 5.79
N ILE A 83 -5.64 -5.23 5.73
CA ILE A 83 -5.14 -6.34 4.91
C ILE A 83 -6.24 -6.74 3.93
N GLU A 84 -5.88 -6.91 2.68
CA GLU A 84 -6.78 -7.34 1.61
C GLU A 84 -6.26 -8.64 1.01
N LEU A 85 -7.17 -9.55 0.68
CA LEU A 85 -6.94 -10.73 -0.14
C LEU A 85 -7.66 -10.51 -1.46
N ASN A 86 -6.91 -10.57 -2.55
CA ASN A 86 -7.36 -10.29 -3.90
C ASN A 86 -7.23 -11.54 -4.77
N LEU A 87 -8.18 -11.69 -5.69
CA LEU A 87 -8.06 -12.60 -6.82
C LEU A 87 -7.39 -11.82 -7.95
N MET A 88 -6.24 -12.33 -8.38
CA MET A 88 -5.36 -11.72 -9.36
C MET A 88 -5.34 -12.55 -10.64
N TYR A 89 -5.19 -11.88 -11.78
CA TYR A 89 -4.93 -12.50 -13.06
C TYR A 89 -3.56 -12.05 -13.58
N CYS A 90 -2.66 -13.00 -13.82
CA CYS A 90 -1.39 -12.74 -14.48
C CYS A 90 -1.64 -12.44 -15.96
N GLN A 91 -1.31 -11.24 -16.41
CA GLN A 91 -1.40 -10.81 -17.81
C GLN A 91 -0.19 -11.31 -18.60
N GLU A 92 1.00 -11.04 -18.07
CA GLU A 92 2.28 -11.35 -18.69
C GLU A 92 3.22 -11.97 -17.65
N ILE A 93 4.06 -12.90 -18.09
CA ILE A 93 5.09 -13.53 -17.28
C ILE A 93 6.37 -13.63 -18.10
N GLU A 94 7.49 -13.26 -17.48
CA GLU A 94 8.82 -13.39 -18.04
C GLU A 94 9.66 -14.24 -17.09
N ILE A 95 10.23 -15.33 -17.62
CA ILE A 95 11.11 -16.20 -16.83
C ILE A 95 12.55 -15.73 -17.07
N GLU A 96 13.21 -15.39 -15.98
CA GLU A 96 14.63 -15.08 -15.97
C GLU A 96 15.49 -16.35 -15.94
N ASN A 97 16.76 -16.21 -16.35
CA ASN A 97 17.73 -17.29 -16.25
C ASN A 97 17.90 -17.72 -14.77
N GLY A 98 17.59 -18.98 -14.46
CA GLY A 98 17.66 -19.51 -13.10
C GLY A 98 16.31 -19.87 -12.47
N GLY A 99 15.19 -19.59 -13.15
CA GLY A 99 13.85 -20.00 -12.70
C GLY A 99 13.10 -18.95 -11.88
N ASN A 100 13.73 -17.80 -11.60
CA ASN A 100 13.01 -16.60 -11.16
C ASN A 100 12.09 -16.11 -12.29
N TYR A 101 10.99 -15.48 -11.92
CA TYR A 101 10.09 -14.87 -12.90
C TYR A 101 9.61 -13.52 -12.41
N SER A 102 9.33 -12.63 -13.35
CA SER A 102 8.57 -11.40 -13.14
C SER A 102 7.20 -11.56 -13.81
N MET A 103 6.19 -10.87 -13.29
CA MET A 103 4.88 -10.87 -13.91
C MET A 103 4.19 -9.51 -13.79
N THR A 104 3.36 -9.22 -14.79
CA THR A 104 2.37 -8.14 -14.73
C THR A 104 1.02 -8.78 -14.42
N SER A 105 0.32 -8.25 -13.43
CA SER A 105 -0.94 -8.82 -12.95
C SER A 105 -1.98 -7.73 -12.74
N THR A 106 -3.25 -8.12 -12.83
CA THR A 106 -4.38 -7.23 -12.56
C THR A 106 -5.23 -7.81 -11.43
N GLN A 107 -5.60 -6.95 -10.49
CA GLN A 107 -6.61 -7.28 -9.49
C GLN A 107 -7.98 -7.39 -10.17
N HIS A 108 -8.60 -8.56 -10.05
CA HIS A 108 -9.94 -8.80 -10.57
C HIS A 108 -11.01 -8.54 -9.52
N SER A 109 -10.80 -8.99 -8.28
CA SER A 109 -11.74 -8.78 -7.18
C SER A 109 -11.11 -8.93 -5.80
N THR A 110 -11.59 -8.19 -4.82
CA THR A 110 -11.21 -8.37 -3.41
C THR A 110 -12.08 -9.45 -2.76
N MET A 111 -11.44 -10.54 -2.33
CA MET A 111 -12.07 -11.72 -1.72
C MET A 111 -12.33 -11.53 -0.22
N LEU A 112 -11.42 -10.85 0.47
CA LEU A 112 -11.52 -10.55 1.90
C LEU A 112 -10.81 -9.23 2.18
N SER A 113 -11.44 -8.33 2.93
CA SER A 113 -10.81 -7.10 3.41
C SER A 113 -11.04 -6.94 4.91
N VAL A 114 -9.98 -6.62 5.63
CA VAL A 114 -10.00 -6.40 7.08
C VAL A 114 -9.28 -5.10 7.37
N LYS A 115 -10.05 -4.09 7.77
CA LYS A 115 -9.51 -2.80 8.20
C LYS A 115 -8.96 -2.85 9.62
N CYS A 116 -7.95 -2.05 9.88
CA CYS A 116 -7.45 -1.83 11.22
C CYS A 116 -8.41 -0.94 12.03
N ASP A 117 -8.13 -0.80 13.32
CA ASP A 117 -8.81 0.21 14.12
C ASP A 117 -8.24 1.60 13.75
N TYR A 118 -8.98 2.65 14.05
CA TYR A 118 -8.52 4.02 13.80
C TYR A 118 -8.42 4.77 15.12
N PHE A 119 -7.30 5.47 15.30
CA PHE A 119 -7.11 6.39 16.39
C PHE A 119 -7.65 7.77 16.05
N LYS A 120 -8.25 8.43 17.03
CA LYS A 120 -8.32 9.89 17.05
C LYS A 120 -6.92 10.49 17.23
N VAL A 121 -6.75 11.75 16.87
CA VAL A 121 -5.47 12.48 17.04
C VAL A 121 -4.95 12.39 18.47
N GLU A 122 -5.83 12.51 19.46
CA GLU A 122 -5.52 12.44 20.88
C GLU A 122 -5.01 11.05 21.30
N GLU A 123 -5.65 9.99 20.80
CA GLU A 123 -5.30 8.59 21.09
C GLU A 123 -3.95 8.24 20.45
N TYR A 124 -3.74 8.64 19.20
CA TYR A 124 -2.47 8.45 18.50
C TYR A 124 -1.32 9.18 19.20
N ALA A 125 -1.57 10.43 19.64
CA ALA A 125 -0.60 11.23 20.36
C ALA A 125 -0.19 10.54 21.68
N ASN A 126 -1.16 10.04 22.45
CA ASN A 126 -0.91 9.30 23.68
C ASN A 126 -0.15 7.99 23.42
N TYR A 127 -0.57 7.23 22.40
CA TYR A 127 0.04 5.95 22.06
C TYR A 127 1.53 6.07 21.70
N TYR A 128 1.91 7.12 20.95
CA TYR A 128 3.29 7.39 20.55
C TYR A 128 4.06 8.35 21.50
N GLY A 129 3.47 8.74 22.63
CA GLY A 129 4.11 9.62 23.62
C GLY A 129 4.46 11.02 23.07
N VAL A 130 3.62 11.59 22.21
CA VAL A 130 3.80 12.93 21.62
C VAL A 130 2.61 13.84 21.89
N THR A 131 2.73 15.13 21.57
CA THR A 131 1.61 16.08 21.74
C THR A 131 0.63 16.01 20.58
N THR A 132 -0.64 16.33 20.82
CA THR A 132 -1.66 16.45 19.75
C THR A 132 -1.28 17.50 18.71
N THR A 133 -0.65 18.59 19.14
CA THR A 133 -0.09 19.62 18.24
C THR A 133 0.95 19.04 17.30
N THR A 134 1.83 18.17 17.79
CA THR A 134 2.83 17.47 16.97
C THR A 134 2.16 16.60 15.89
N VAL A 135 1.15 15.82 16.26
CA VAL A 135 0.41 14.97 15.32
C VAL A 135 -0.31 15.81 14.26
N ARG A 136 -1.01 16.88 14.66
CA ARG A 136 -1.65 17.81 13.72
C ARG A 136 -0.63 18.47 12.78
N GLN A 137 0.56 18.79 13.27
CA GLN A 137 1.64 19.30 12.42
C GLN A 137 2.15 18.24 11.43
N TRP A 138 2.22 16.97 11.82
CA TRP A 138 2.59 15.90 10.89
C TRP A 138 1.57 15.74 9.77
N ILE A 139 0.27 15.72 10.10
CA ILE A 139 -0.81 15.69 9.11
C ILE A 139 -0.73 16.91 8.19
N ARG A 140 -0.67 18.13 8.76
CA ARG A 140 -0.60 19.39 7.98
C ARG A 140 0.59 19.44 7.02
N ARG A 141 1.70 18.78 7.37
CA ARG A 141 2.93 18.77 6.58
C ARG A 141 3.05 17.56 5.65
N GLY A 142 2.00 16.76 5.49
CA GLY A 142 2.00 15.56 4.65
C GLY A 142 2.93 14.44 5.15
N LYS A 143 3.29 14.44 6.44
CA LYS A 143 4.20 13.44 7.03
C LYS A 143 3.48 12.18 7.48
N LEU A 144 2.22 12.29 7.85
CA LEU A 144 1.37 11.17 8.29
C LEU A 144 0.34 10.90 7.19
N ARG A 145 0.79 10.26 6.12
CA ARG A 145 0.08 10.18 4.83
C ARG A 145 -1.13 9.25 4.84
N SER A 146 -1.14 8.30 5.76
CA SER A 146 -2.27 7.38 5.98
C SER A 146 -3.40 7.98 6.82
N ALA A 147 -3.24 9.20 7.33
CA ALA A 147 -4.31 9.89 8.04
C ALA A 147 -5.45 10.23 7.08
N LYS A 148 -6.69 9.99 7.52
CA LYS A 148 -7.91 10.26 6.74
C LYS A 148 -8.75 11.30 7.43
N LYS A 149 -9.48 12.08 6.62
CA LYS A 149 -10.38 13.11 7.13
C LYS A 149 -11.76 12.52 7.38
N ASN A 150 -12.23 12.59 8.63
CA ASN A 150 -13.55 12.12 9.02
C ASN A 150 -14.40 13.31 9.48
N GLY A 151 -15.14 13.91 8.53
CA GLY A 151 -15.90 15.14 8.76
C GLY A 151 -14.99 16.32 9.11
N ARG A 152 -15.03 16.76 10.38
CA ARG A 152 -14.18 17.85 10.89
C ARG A 152 -12.89 17.37 11.53
N ASP A 153 -12.81 16.09 11.85
CA ASP A 153 -11.70 15.49 12.58
C ASP A 153 -10.81 14.67 11.66
N TRP A 154 -9.62 14.33 12.16
CA TRP A 154 -8.70 13.41 11.50
C TRP A 154 -8.65 12.11 12.28
N ILE A 155 -8.67 11.00 11.54
CA ILE A 155 -8.46 9.66 12.07
C ILE A 155 -7.21 9.06 11.45
N ILE A 156 -6.51 8.25 12.22
CA ILE A 156 -5.21 7.69 11.84
C ILE A 156 -5.29 6.17 12.00
N PRO A 157 -4.99 5.38 10.95
CA PRO A 157 -4.90 3.93 11.05
C PRO A 157 -4.02 3.50 12.22
N SER A 158 -4.44 2.52 13.02
CA SER A 158 -3.66 2.05 14.16
C SER A 158 -2.30 1.47 13.76
N ILE A 159 -2.16 1.06 12.50
CA ILE A 159 -0.94 0.53 11.90
C ILE A 159 -0.02 1.62 11.30
N ALA A 160 -0.35 2.90 11.46
CA ALA A 160 0.47 4.01 10.96
C ALA A 160 1.65 4.31 11.89
N ASP A 161 2.88 4.26 11.36
CA ASP A 161 4.07 4.54 12.17
C ASP A 161 4.30 6.04 12.40
N LYS A 162 5.12 6.35 13.40
CA LYS A 162 5.63 7.70 13.61
C LYS A 162 6.47 8.13 12.39
N PRO A 163 6.26 9.34 11.84
CA PRO A 163 7.03 9.79 10.70
C PRO A 163 8.53 9.87 11.01
N LYS A 164 9.36 9.38 10.08
CA LYS A 164 10.82 9.46 10.18
C LYS A 164 11.33 10.88 9.90
N ARG A 165 12.61 11.13 10.20
CA ARG A 165 13.28 12.40 9.90
C ARG A 165 13.60 12.44 8.41
N GLY A 166 13.34 13.59 7.78
CA GLY A 166 13.53 13.78 6.35
C GLY A 166 12.21 13.71 5.60
N PHE A 167 12.31 13.73 4.27
CA PHE A 167 11.20 13.45 3.37
C PHE A 167 11.44 12.08 2.74
N GLU A 168 10.40 11.27 2.69
CA GLU A 168 10.39 10.00 1.98
C GLU A 168 9.56 10.20 0.71
N SER A 169 10.05 9.72 -0.43
CA SER A 169 9.29 9.77 -1.67
C SER A 169 7.95 9.04 -1.53
N VAL A 170 6.97 9.43 -2.33
CA VAL A 170 5.60 8.91 -2.22
C VAL A 170 4.91 8.91 -3.56
N SER A 171 4.09 7.90 -3.79
CA SER A 171 3.09 7.88 -4.86
C SER A 171 1.69 8.01 -4.27
N TYR A 172 0.87 8.84 -4.90
CA TYR A 172 -0.57 8.89 -4.69
C TYR A 172 -1.26 8.48 -5.98
N ASN A 173 -2.32 7.68 -5.86
CA ASN A 173 -3.12 7.20 -6.99
C ASN A 173 -4.60 7.49 -6.75
N TRP A 174 -5.34 7.79 -7.81
CA TRP A 174 -6.78 8.04 -7.79
C TRP A 174 -7.41 7.68 -9.14
N GLU A 175 -8.70 7.33 -9.13
CA GLU A 175 -9.47 7.17 -10.38
C GLU A 175 -9.99 8.53 -10.86
N GLN A 176 -10.61 9.29 -9.96
CA GLN A 176 -11.17 10.60 -10.25
C GLN A 176 -11.00 11.54 -9.06
N LEU A 177 -10.63 12.79 -9.33
CA LEU A 177 -10.54 13.84 -8.31
C LEU A 177 -11.74 14.81 -8.40
N PRO A 178 -12.23 15.31 -7.27
CA PRO A 178 -13.28 16.34 -7.26
C PRO A 178 -12.87 17.60 -8.02
N GLU A 179 -13.80 18.25 -8.73
CA GLU A 179 -13.54 19.48 -9.50
C GLU A 179 -12.90 20.60 -8.67
N LYS A 180 -13.25 20.69 -7.38
CA LYS A 180 -12.66 21.64 -6.44
C LYS A 180 -11.14 21.45 -6.33
N ILE A 181 -10.68 20.21 -6.26
CA ILE A 181 -9.26 19.87 -6.16
C ILE A 181 -8.57 20.16 -7.48
N LEU A 182 -9.18 19.81 -8.61
CA LEU A 182 -8.65 20.11 -9.94
C LEU A 182 -8.58 21.61 -10.23
N SER A 183 -9.48 22.41 -9.65
CA SER A 183 -9.45 23.87 -9.75
C SER A 183 -8.32 24.48 -8.92
N GLU A 184 -8.06 23.92 -7.74
CA GLU A 184 -6.97 24.36 -6.87
C GLU A 184 -5.59 23.89 -7.34
N PHE A 185 -5.52 22.70 -7.94
CA PHE A 185 -4.31 22.09 -8.49
C PHE A 185 -4.52 21.64 -9.94
N PRO A 186 -4.55 22.59 -10.91
CA PRO A 186 -4.78 22.27 -12.33
C PRO A 186 -3.77 21.30 -12.93
N ILE A 187 -2.57 21.19 -12.34
CA ILE A 187 -1.54 20.25 -12.76
C ILE A 187 -1.99 18.78 -12.71
N LEU A 188 -2.96 18.44 -11.84
CA LEU A 188 -3.46 17.07 -11.67
C LEU A 188 -4.46 16.67 -12.76
N LYS A 189 -4.90 17.62 -13.60
CA LYS A 189 -5.93 17.37 -14.61
C LYS A 189 -5.42 16.38 -15.66
N ASN A 190 -6.24 15.37 -15.94
CA ASN A 190 -5.96 14.27 -16.88
C ASN A 190 -4.91 13.24 -16.41
N TYR A 191 -4.51 13.26 -15.14
CA TYR A 191 -3.61 12.26 -14.56
C TYR A 191 -4.33 11.48 -13.46
N GLU A 192 -3.85 10.27 -13.18
CA GLU A 192 -4.40 9.32 -12.21
C GLU A 192 -3.40 9.02 -11.08
N SER A 193 -2.16 9.49 -11.23
CA SER A 193 -1.13 9.33 -10.22
C SER A 193 -0.15 10.49 -10.16
N ILE A 194 0.49 10.65 -9.02
CA ILE A 194 1.62 11.55 -8.81
C ILE A 194 2.66 10.89 -7.91
N TYR A 195 3.89 10.85 -8.39
CA TYR A 195 5.06 10.48 -7.62
C TYR A 195 5.85 11.73 -7.22
N ILE A 196 6.07 11.93 -5.93
CA ILE A 196 6.75 13.09 -5.36
C ILE A 196 8.06 12.64 -4.72
N PHE A 197 9.16 13.26 -5.11
CA PHE A 197 10.49 13.02 -4.54
C PHE A 197 11.23 14.34 -4.31
N GLN A 198 12.06 14.37 -3.25
CA GLN A 198 12.86 15.54 -2.93
C GLN A 198 14.08 15.61 -3.85
N ASP A 199 14.43 16.81 -4.31
CA ASP A 199 15.64 16.99 -5.11
C ASP A 199 16.91 16.63 -4.31
N GLU A 200 17.89 16.04 -4.98
CA GLU A 200 19.12 15.60 -4.33
C GLU A 200 20.05 16.77 -4.02
N GLU A 201 20.11 17.77 -4.91
CA GLU A 201 20.99 18.93 -4.83
C GLU A 201 20.33 20.08 -4.06
N ASP A 202 19.05 20.36 -4.32
CA ASP A 202 18.29 21.41 -3.63
C ASP A 202 17.18 20.82 -2.75
N LYS A 203 17.50 20.57 -1.48
CA LYS A 203 16.53 20.03 -0.50
C LYS A 203 15.29 20.91 -0.26
N SER A 204 15.23 22.14 -0.78
CA SER A 204 14.03 22.97 -0.72
C SER A 204 13.03 22.71 -1.87
N ARG A 205 13.45 21.97 -2.90
CA ARG A 205 12.67 21.64 -4.09
C ARG A 205 12.20 20.20 -4.10
N PHE A 206 11.01 20.02 -4.65
CA PHE A 206 10.39 18.71 -4.83
C PHE A 206 10.04 18.54 -6.30
N ASN A 207 10.34 17.37 -6.83
CA ASN A 207 9.99 16.98 -8.18
C ASN A 207 8.76 16.08 -8.13
N CYS A 208 7.79 16.36 -8.99
CA CYS A 208 6.57 15.59 -9.15
C CYS A 208 6.54 14.99 -10.56
N ILE A 209 6.28 13.69 -10.66
CA ILE A 209 6.01 13.00 -11.92
C ILE A 209 4.56 12.55 -11.88
N LEU A 210 3.75 13.10 -12.78
CA LEU A 210 2.36 12.71 -12.95
C LEU A 210 2.25 11.67 -14.06
N GLY A 211 1.34 10.71 -13.90
CA GLY A 211 1.11 9.65 -14.87
C GLY A 211 -0.36 9.28 -15.00
N CYS A 212 -0.69 8.58 -16.07
CA CYS A 212 -1.93 7.81 -16.19
C CYS A 212 -1.56 6.33 -16.07
N LEU A 213 -2.38 5.53 -15.40
CA LEU A 213 -2.10 4.11 -15.17
C LEU A 213 -2.08 3.32 -16.49
N THR A 214 -2.80 3.81 -17.51
CA THR A 214 -2.97 3.13 -18.80
C THR A 214 -2.17 3.73 -19.95
N SER A 215 -1.30 4.72 -19.70
CA SER A 215 -0.54 5.38 -20.77
C SER A 215 0.85 5.82 -20.33
N ASP A 216 1.80 5.84 -21.27
CA ASP A 216 3.15 6.36 -21.05
C ASP A 216 3.22 7.89 -20.96
N ASN A 217 2.07 8.59 -21.00
CA ASN A 217 2.05 10.03 -20.82
C ASN A 217 2.49 10.39 -19.40
N ARG A 218 3.66 11.03 -19.30
CA ARG A 218 4.22 11.50 -18.03
C ARG A 218 4.52 12.98 -18.12
N PHE A 219 4.16 13.69 -17.06
CA PHE A 219 4.46 15.12 -16.93
C PHE A 219 5.26 15.38 -15.67
N ARG A 220 6.38 16.10 -15.81
CA ARG A 220 7.24 16.47 -14.69
C ARG A 220 7.10 17.94 -14.37
N VAL A 221 6.90 18.24 -13.09
CA VAL A 221 6.87 19.61 -12.55
C VAL A 221 7.67 19.67 -11.26
N SER A 222 8.28 20.83 -10.98
CA SER A 222 8.95 21.09 -9.71
C SER A 222 8.11 22.05 -8.88
N ILE A 223 7.98 21.76 -7.59
CA ILE A 223 7.19 22.55 -6.63
C ILE A 223 8.01 22.86 -5.38
N THR A 224 7.62 23.91 -4.68
CA THR A 224 8.21 24.31 -3.40
C THR A 224 7.71 23.42 -2.26
N ASN A 225 8.41 23.47 -1.12
CA ASN A 225 7.97 22.81 0.10
C ASN A 225 6.54 23.19 0.54
N GLN A 226 6.15 24.46 0.38
CA GLN A 226 4.82 24.94 0.79
C GLN A 226 3.72 24.38 -0.13
N GLU A 227 3.94 24.40 -1.44
CA GLU A 227 3.02 23.82 -2.42
C GLU A 227 2.86 22.32 -2.21
N ARG A 228 3.97 21.62 -1.91
CA ARG A 228 3.99 20.19 -1.60
C ARG A 228 3.20 19.86 -0.34
N GLU A 229 3.41 20.58 0.77
CA GLU A 229 2.62 20.39 1.99
C GLU A 229 1.12 20.62 1.75
N LYS A 230 0.78 21.66 0.97
CA LYS A 230 -0.61 22.00 0.63
C LYS A 230 -1.26 20.92 -0.24
N LEU A 231 -0.54 20.43 -1.25
CA LEU A 231 -0.98 19.38 -2.15
C LEU A 231 -1.19 18.04 -1.42
N GLU A 232 -0.19 17.57 -0.67
CA GLU A 232 -0.30 16.32 0.09
C GLU A 232 -1.45 16.38 1.09
N LEU A 233 -1.63 17.50 1.81
CA LEU A 233 -2.74 17.67 2.74
C LEU A 233 -4.11 17.61 2.05
N ALA A 234 -4.22 18.17 0.84
CA ALA A 234 -5.44 18.10 0.05
C ALA A 234 -5.72 16.67 -0.41
N LEU A 235 -4.71 15.95 -0.89
CA LEU A 235 -4.82 14.58 -1.37
C LEU A 235 -5.22 13.60 -0.26
N ILE A 236 -4.55 13.60 0.89
CA ILE A 236 -4.88 12.70 2.01
C ILE A 236 -6.23 13.01 2.67
N SER A 237 -6.85 14.15 2.31
CA SER A 237 -8.18 14.52 2.80
C SER A 237 -9.32 13.92 1.98
N LEU A 238 -9.01 13.23 0.88
CA LEU A 238 -9.94 12.59 -0.03
C LEU A 238 -9.92 11.09 0.19
N ASP A 239 -11.10 10.47 0.24
CA ASP A 239 -11.22 9.04 0.43
C ASP A 239 -10.89 8.26 -0.85
N GLU A 240 -11.00 8.92 -2.01
CA GLU A 240 -10.71 8.37 -3.34
C GLU A 240 -9.21 8.29 -3.65
N VAL A 241 -8.38 8.93 -2.82
CA VAL A 241 -6.92 8.91 -2.99
C VAL A 241 -6.32 7.79 -2.16
N THR A 242 -5.52 6.97 -2.83
CA THR A 242 -4.71 5.93 -2.19
C THR A 242 -3.25 6.35 -2.14
N VAL A 243 -2.58 5.99 -1.05
CA VAL A 243 -1.12 6.16 -0.90
C VAL A 243 -0.50 4.80 -1.16
N GLU A 244 0.44 4.74 -2.09
CA GLU A 244 1.16 3.51 -2.39
C GLU A 244 2.21 3.26 -1.30
N GLU A 245 2.03 2.18 -0.53
CA GLU A 245 3.06 1.66 0.36
C GLU A 245 3.54 0.32 -0.20
N THR A 246 4.85 0.20 -0.42
CA THR A 246 5.46 -1.03 -0.92
C THR A 246 5.52 -2.06 0.21
N ASN A 247 4.55 -2.97 0.28
CA ASN A 247 4.62 -4.14 1.16
C ASN A 247 4.50 -5.39 0.28
N ALA A 248 5.63 -6.05 0.03
CA ALA A 248 5.67 -7.28 -0.75
C ALA A 248 5.05 -8.45 0.02
N MET A 249 4.32 -9.31 -0.70
CA MET A 249 3.83 -10.59 -0.22
C MET A 249 5.01 -11.52 0.14
N PHE A 250 4.84 -12.32 1.20
CA PHE A 250 5.70 -13.47 1.47
C PHE A 250 5.17 -14.69 0.72
N LEU A 251 6.00 -15.36 -0.08
CA LEU A 251 5.64 -16.59 -0.80
C LEU A 251 6.43 -17.77 -0.22
N PRO A 252 5.77 -18.84 0.27
CA PRO A 252 6.47 -20.04 0.73
C PRO A 252 7.05 -20.84 -0.43
N ASP A 253 8.21 -21.46 -0.21
CA ASP A 253 8.69 -22.54 -1.06
C ASP A 253 7.67 -23.69 -1.04
N LYS A 254 7.16 -24.06 -2.22
CA LYS A 254 6.34 -25.27 -2.37
C LYS A 254 7.27 -26.48 -2.48
N GLU A 255 7.12 -27.45 -1.57
CA GLU A 255 7.87 -28.71 -1.65
C GLU A 255 7.57 -29.41 -2.98
N SER A 256 8.62 -30.03 -3.53
CA SER A 256 8.66 -30.63 -4.89
C SER A 256 7.90 -31.94 -4.98
#